data_AF-A0A3L6N3I7-F1
#
_entry.id   AF-A0A3L6N3I7-F1
#
_cell.length_a   1.000
_cell.length_b   1.000
_cell.length_c   1.000
_cell.angle_alpha   90.00
_cell.angle_beta   90.00
_cell.angle_gamma   90.00
#
_symmetry.space_group_name_H-M   'P 1'
#
loop_
_entity.id
_entity.type
_entity.pdbx_description
1 polymer ?
#
loop_
_entity_poly.entity_id
_entity_poly.type
_entity_poly.pdbx_seq_one_letter_code
_entity_poly.pdbx_strand_id
1 'polypeptide(L)'
;MNFACYDIGATFLYNAASLLEAIRTAAPHSARYMPCYTGKFGWYDAQRAHLETIDNRQRWAQDKAALLEVVPDITLLFELQGIPVLDEFARGIRYMFETEDIPVWLCFAVQNYLDTLRFFGPNVTNTLAEFYRFNEITAELLDHANLADYHQNDAKKDFKDMRKMVTVKINDVDIFTASRMALNRSSRNESASRSSSFLLHNPLFCGLWIHYARVLFHQTGVRYAARPGAVLHAVQLYTAVHQQQQEHLVPVPEWPDLDRLLAMQGLQAFFVGTEPPASLQAHFKNYCMSRGVSPANWLAAANRRKGKQGKVLLQRSRAGIRELKFGAPVSLCCAARMEKRAIEEPTRRAWNAEVMQQILQTSGWYKMQKEEQAMKDGAAATEFQAGAAADRKIKAKAKAAPEHPTLTAPQLVHYVAHVIQTEMPDLVFDYFAMHKMAQGLLEKVRAQADDIGLPLMLYVTTDIADIAGLVFAIAAKEMASKSGQSQGLLGKVAMVIREYVIAELDVDKCAT
;
A
#
# COMPACT_ATOMS: atom_id res chain seq x y z
N MET A 1 -8.88 -30.72 -32.83
CA MET A 1 -8.10 -30.94 -31.59
C MET A 1 -7.93 -32.43 -31.38
N ASN A 2 -6.72 -32.93 -31.10
CA ASN A 2 -6.52 -34.30 -30.63
C ASN A 2 -6.51 -34.30 -29.09
N PHE A 3 -7.58 -34.77 -28.46
CA PHE A 3 -7.75 -34.71 -26.99
C PHE A 3 -6.79 -35.64 -26.22
N ALA A 4 -6.23 -36.66 -26.89
CA ALA A 4 -5.20 -37.51 -26.28
C ALA A 4 -3.90 -36.74 -25.99
N CYS A 5 -3.68 -35.61 -26.69
CA CYS A 5 -2.50 -34.77 -26.51
C CYS A 5 -2.77 -33.52 -25.68
N TYR A 6 -3.89 -33.45 -24.96
CA TYR A 6 -4.27 -32.25 -24.21
C TYR A 6 -3.18 -31.84 -23.20
N ASP A 7 -2.67 -32.76 -22.38
CA ASP A 7 -1.69 -32.43 -21.33
C ASP A 7 -0.33 -31.98 -21.92
N ILE A 8 0.07 -32.60 -23.02
CA ILE A 8 1.23 -32.18 -23.81
C ILE A 8 0.99 -30.77 -24.38
N GLY A 9 -0.19 -30.53 -24.95
CA GLY A 9 -0.59 -29.24 -25.49
C GLY A 9 -0.63 -28.13 -24.44
N ALA A 10 -1.05 -28.43 -23.21
CA ALA A 10 -1.02 -27.48 -22.09
C ALA A 10 0.42 -27.10 -21.72
N THR A 11 1.33 -28.09 -21.66
CA THR A 11 2.75 -27.88 -21.36
C THR A 11 3.44 -26.93 -22.36
N PHE A 12 3.05 -27.00 -23.63
CA PHE A 12 3.59 -26.13 -24.69
C PHE A 12 2.72 -24.90 -24.98
N LEU A 13 1.73 -24.59 -24.14
CA LEU A 13 0.77 -23.49 -24.31
C LEU A 13 -0.07 -23.57 -25.60
N TYR A 14 -0.02 -24.70 -26.30
CA TYR A 14 -0.72 -24.94 -27.56
C TYR A 14 -2.24 -24.92 -27.38
N ASN A 15 -2.74 -25.43 -26.25
CA ASN A 15 -4.18 -25.42 -25.95
C ASN A 15 -4.70 -23.98 -25.87
N ALA A 16 -4.01 -23.11 -25.11
CA ALA A 16 -4.32 -21.69 -25.00
C ALA A 16 -4.26 -20.99 -26.37
N ALA A 17 -3.19 -21.20 -27.14
CA ALA A 17 -3.03 -20.63 -28.47
C ALA A 17 -4.17 -21.04 -29.42
N SER A 18 -4.55 -22.33 -29.41
CA SER A 18 -5.62 -22.86 -30.25
C SER A 18 -7.00 -22.29 -29.88
N LEU A 19 -7.27 -22.09 -28.59
CA LEU A 19 -8.51 -21.46 -28.13
C LEU A 19 -8.56 -19.97 -28.50
N LEU A 20 -7.45 -19.25 -28.31
CA LEU A 20 -7.34 -17.85 -28.68
C LEU A 20 -7.53 -17.64 -30.19
N GLU A 21 -6.93 -18.49 -31.02
CA GLU A 21 -7.09 -18.43 -32.47
C GLU A 21 -8.55 -18.65 -32.89
N ALA A 22 -9.24 -19.60 -32.25
CA ALA A 22 -10.66 -19.83 -32.49
C ALA A 22 -11.52 -18.63 -32.06
N ILE A 23 -11.16 -17.93 -30.98
CA ILE A 23 -11.86 -16.73 -30.52
C ILE A 23 -11.62 -15.55 -31.47
N ARG A 24 -10.35 -15.32 -31.83
CA ARG A 24 -9.92 -14.26 -32.74
C ARG A 24 -10.62 -14.35 -34.10
N THR A 25 -10.70 -15.55 -34.67
CA THR A 25 -11.36 -15.80 -35.96
C THR A 25 -12.89 -15.72 -35.91
N ALA A 26 -13.51 -16.01 -34.75
CA ALA A 26 -14.96 -16.03 -34.61
C ALA A 26 -15.57 -14.67 -34.21
N ALA A 27 -14.78 -13.76 -33.64
CA ALA A 27 -15.26 -12.47 -33.14
C ALA A 27 -15.15 -11.37 -34.23
N PRO A 28 -16.26 -10.84 -34.77
CA PRO A 28 -16.20 -9.68 -35.66
C PRO A 28 -15.77 -8.45 -34.84
N HIS A 29 -14.54 -7.98 -35.04
CA HIS A 29 -14.04 -6.77 -34.41
C HIS A 29 -14.67 -5.54 -35.07
N SER A 30 -15.91 -5.20 -34.70
CA SER A 30 -16.50 -3.90 -35.02
C SER A 30 -16.77 -3.16 -33.72
N ALA A 31 -16.25 -1.93 -33.63
CA ALA A 31 -16.33 -1.04 -32.47
C ALA A 31 -17.75 -0.64 -32.01
N ARG A 32 -18.80 -1.29 -32.53
CA ARG A 32 -20.21 -1.01 -32.24
C ARG A 32 -21.00 -2.18 -31.69
N TYR A 33 -20.49 -3.41 -31.76
CA TYR A 33 -21.21 -4.58 -31.26
C TYR A 33 -20.26 -5.47 -30.46
N MET A 34 -20.33 -5.31 -29.15
CA MET A 34 -19.64 -6.20 -28.24
C MET A 34 -20.27 -7.59 -28.31
N PRO A 35 -19.52 -8.65 -28.69
CA PRO A 35 -20.09 -9.99 -28.77
C PRO A 35 -20.41 -10.49 -27.36
N CYS A 36 -21.69 -10.58 -27.01
CA CYS A 36 -22.10 -11.24 -25.76
C CYS A 36 -22.11 -12.76 -25.98
N TYR A 37 -21.41 -13.52 -25.14
CA TYR A 37 -21.44 -14.98 -25.22
C TYR A 37 -22.82 -15.50 -24.85
N THR A 38 -23.43 -16.28 -25.74
CA THR A 38 -24.82 -16.78 -25.63
C THR A 38 -24.94 -18.14 -24.94
N GLY A 39 -23.83 -18.73 -24.49
CA GLY A 39 -23.83 -20.09 -23.94
C GLY A 39 -23.87 -21.20 -25.00
N LYS A 40 -23.68 -20.87 -26.30
CA LYS A 40 -23.71 -21.83 -27.42
C LYS A 40 -22.83 -23.07 -27.21
N PHE A 41 -21.75 -22.96 -26.44
CA PHE A 41 -20.81 -24.04 -26.15
C PHE A 41 -20.84 -24.49 -24.68
N GLY A 42 -21.89 -24.15 -23.95
CA GLY A 42 -22.01 -24.39 -22.51
C GLY A 42 -21.38 -23.29 -21.66
N TRP A 43 -21.56 -23.39 -20.35
CA TRP A 43 -21.02 -22.45 -19.37
C TRP A 43 -19.96 -23.16 -18.53
N TYR A 44 -18.98 -22.38 -18.07
CA TYR A 44 -17.98 -22.84 -17.13
C TYR A 44 -18.64 -23.26 -15.82
N ASP A 45 -18.23 -24.41 -15.31
CA ASP A 45 -18.72 -24.97 -14.07
C ASP A 45 -17.54 -25.27 -13.14
N ALA A 46 -17.31 -24.34 -12.20
CA ALA A 46 -16.24 -24.45 -11.20
C ALA A 46 -16.38 -25.69 -10.30
N GLN A 47 -17.60 -26.23 -10.14
CA GLN A 47 -17.86 -27.44 -9.34
C GLN A 47 -17.36 -28.71 -10.04
N ARG A 48 -17.18 -28.68 -11.36
CA ARG A 48 -16.76 -29.84 -12.15
C ARG A 48 -15.37 -29.68 -12.74
N ALA A 49 -15.01 -28.48 -13.17
CA ALA A 49 -13.76 -28.23 -13.90
C ALA A 49 -12.50 -28.52 -13.07
N HIS A 50 -12.58 -28.43 -11.74
CA HIS A 50 -11.45 -28.71 -10.85
C HIS A 50 -11.18 -30.21 -10.65
N LEU A 51 -12.17 -31.08 -10.87
CA LEU A 51 -12.08 -32.51 -10.58
C LEU A 51 -11.02 -33.17 -11.47
N GLU A 52 -10.12 -33.94 -10.86
CA GLU A 52 -9.07 -34.67 -11.60
C GLU A 52 -9.64 -35.76 -12.51
N THR A 53 -10.84 -36.26 -12.19
CA THR A 53 -11.52 -37.34 -12.93
C THR A 53 -12.14 -36.89 -14.26
N ILE A 54 -12.07 -35.61 -14.60
CA ILE A 54 -12.60 -35.07 -15.85
C ILE A 54 -11.76 -35.53 -17.04
N ASP A 55 -12.42 -36.00 -18.11
CA ASP A 55 -11.70 -36.40 -19.33
C ASP A 55 -11.15 -35.17 -20.08
N ASN A 56 -10.15 -35.38 -20.94
CA ASN A 56 -9.48 -34.29 -21.67
C ASN A 56 -10.42 -33.52 -22.63
N ARG A 57 -11.50 -34.14 -23.11
CA ARG A 57 -12.47 -33.50 -23.99
C ARG A 57 -13.37 -32.55 -23.21
N GLN A 58 -13.83 -32.98 -22.04
CA GLN A 58 -14.60 -32.21 -21.10
C GLN A 58 -13.77 -31.06 -20.54
N ARG A 59 -12.48 -31.30 -20.23
CA ARG A 59 -11.54 -30.26 -19.80
C ARG A 59 -11.40 -29.15 -20.85
N TRP A 60 -11.14 -29.53 -22.10
CA TRP A 60 -11.13 -28.58 -23.22
C TRP A 60 -12.43 -27.78 -23.36
N ALA A 61 -13.59 -28.43 -23.15
CA ALA A 61 -14.88 -27.75 -23.21
C ALA A 61 -15.05 -26.72 -22.06
N GLN A 62 -14.58 -27.04 -20.86
CA GLN A 62 -14.59 -26.13 -19.70
C GLN A 62 -13.66 -24.93 -19.93
N ASP A 63 -12.43 -25.15 -20.41
CA ASP A 63 -11.49 -24.05 -20.71
C ASP A 63 -12.05 -23.12 -21.78
N LYS A 64 -12.64 -23.71 -22.83
CA LYS A 64 -13.31 -22.95 -23.88
C LYS A 64 -14.45 -22.10 -23.32
N ALA A 65 -15.30 -22.68 -22.47
CA ALA A 65 -16.40 -21.95 -21.86
C ALA A 65 -15.89 -20.80 -20.96
N ALA A 66 -14.87 -21.06 -20.13
CA ALA A 66 -14.27 -20.05 -19.25
C ALA A 66 -13.73 -18.85 -20.03
N LEU A 67 -13.06 -19.08 -21.17
CA LEU A 67 -12.55 -18.00 -22.02
C LEU A 67 -13.67 -17.24 -22.74
N LEU A 68 -14.66 -17.95 -23.29
CA LEU A 68 -15.78 -17.32 -23.97
C LEU A 68 -16.64 -16.47 -23.05
N GLU A 69 -16.72 -16.79 -21.76
CA GLU A 69 -17.41 -15.97 -20.77
C GLU A 69 -16.67 -14.67 -20.43
N VAL A 70 -15.34 -14.72 -20.33
CA VAL A 70 -14.53 -13.60 -19.80
C VAL A 70 -14.06 -12.64 -20.90
N VAL A 71 -13.72 -13.14 -22.10
CA VAL A 71 -13.17 -12.33 -23.20
C VAL A 71 -14.09 -11.18 -23.60
N PRO A 72 -15.42 -11.36 -23.72
CA PRO A 72 -16.33 -10.25 -23.88
C PRO A 72 -16.09 -9.18 -22.82
N ASP A 73 -16.19 -9.49 -21.53
CA ASP A 73 -16.04 -8.49 -20.47
C ASP A 73 -14.65 -7.82 -20.42
N ILE A 74 -13.61 -8.53 -20.86
CA ILE A 74 -12.29 -7.91 -21.08
C ILE A 74 -12.38 -6.77 -22.10
N THR A 75 -13.17 -6.92 -23.17
CA THR A 75 -13.36 -5.81 -24.12
C THR A 75 -14.10 -4.62 -23.48
N LEU A 76 -15.05 -4.84 -22.57
CA LEU A 76 -15.67 -3.75 -21.79
C LEU A 76 -14.67 -3.03 -20.91
N LEU A 77 -13.73 -3.78 -20.34
CA LEU A 77 -12.71 -3.25 -19.44
C LEU A 77 -12.00 -2.03 -20.03
N PHE A 78 -11.83 -1.97 -21.36
CA PHE A 78 -11.20 -0.84 -22.04
C PHE A 78 -12.09 0.39 -22.13
N GLU A 79 -13.39 0.21 -22.30
CA GLU A 79 -14.39 1.28 -22.40
C GLU A 79 -14.77 1.86 -21.04
N LEU A 80 -14.67 1.07 -19.96
CA LEU A 80 -15.14 1.48 -18.64
C LEU A 80 -14.20 2.49 -17.96
N GLN A 81 -14.79 3.57 -17.44
CA GLN A 81 -14.12 4.51 -16.56
C GLN A 81 -14.18 4.02 -15.10
N GLY A 82 -13.22 4.45 -14.28
CA GLY A 82 -13.18 4.12 -12.85
C GLY A 82 -12.55 2.76 -12.51
N ILE A 83 -12.23 1.94 -13.51
CA ILE A 83 -11.46 0.70 -13.30
C ILE A 83 -9.97 1.03 -13.23
N PRO A 84 -9.30 0.76 -12.10
CA PRO A 84 -7.94 1.23 -11.87
C PRO A 84 -6.86 0.33 -12.51
N VAL A 85 -7.15 -0.96 -12.62
CA VAL A 85 -6.16 -1.98 -12.97
C VAL A 85 -6.44 -2.63 -14.30
N LEU A 86 -5.36 -3.09 -14.92
CA LEU A 86 -5.40 -4.01 -16.04
C LEU A 86 -4.37 -5.12 -15.80
N ASP A 87 -4.74 -6.38 -16.05
CA ASP A 87 -3.82 -7.52 -15.95
C ASP A 87 -3.18 -7.83 -17.32
N GLU A 88 -2.18 -8.74 -17.34
CA GLU A 88 -1.54 -9.11 -18.62
C GLU A 88 -2.48 -9.93 -19.51
N PHE A 89 -3.42 -10.69 -18.95
CA PHE A 89 -4.39 -11.44 -19.77
C PHE A 89 -5.26 -10.48 -20.61
N ALA A 90 -5.86 -9.49 -19.97
CA ALA A 90 -6.66 -8.47 -20.62
C ALA A 90 -5.81 -7.63 -21.60
N ARG A 91 -4.59 -7.22 -21.23
CA ARG A 91 -3.67 -6.54 -22.17
C ARG A 91 -3.42 -7.37 -23.42
N GLY A 92 -3.20 -8.68 -23.27
CA GLY A 92 -2.93 -9.53 -24.42
C GLY A 92 -4.17 -9.76 -25.28
N ILE A 93 -5.35 -9.87 -24.70
CA ILE A 93 -6.60 -9.91 -25.48
C ILE A 93 -6.77 -8.65 -26.33
N ARG A 94 -6.50 -7.47 -25.76
CA ARG A 94 -6.51 -6.21 -26.53
C ARG A 94 -5.48 -6.23 -27.64
N TYR A 95 -4.24 -6.57 -27.32
CA TYR A 95 -3.16 -6.66 -28.30
C TYR A 95 -3.51 -7.62 -29.46
N MET A 96 -4.06 -8.79 -29.13
CA MET A 96 -4.47 -9.79 -30.12
C MET A 96 -5.53 -9.26 -31.07
N PHE A 97 -6.49 -8.48 -30.57
CA PHE A 97 -7.52 -7.90 -31.43
C PHE A 97 -7.05 -6.68 -32.23
N GLU A 98 -6.12 -5.89 -31.69
CA GLU A 98 -5.57 -4.71 -32.37
C GLU A 98 -4.54 -5.08 -33.45
N THR A 99 -3.74 -6.13 -33.23
CA THR A 99 -2.63 -6.53 -34.11
C THR A 99 -2.90 -7.77 -34.94
N GLU A 100 -3.98 -8.50 -34.63
CA GLU A 100 -4.30 -9.83 -35.16
C GLU A 100 -3.28 -10.93 -34.82
N ASP A 101 -2.26 -10.64 -34.01
CA ASP A 101 -1.23 -11.58 -33.59
C ASP A 101 -1.49 -12.16 -32.20
N ILE A 102 -1.19 -13.45 -32.00
CA ILE A 102 -1.27 -14.11 -30.68
C ILE A 102 0.13 -14.24 -30.09
N PRO A 103 0.54 -13.38 -29.14
CA PRO A 103 1.87 -13.48 -28.57
C PRO A 103 1.98 -14.63 -27.57
N VAL A 104 3.19 -15.20 -27.44
CA VAL A 104 3.46 -16.32 -26.52
C VAL A 104 3.13 -15.96 -25.06
N TRP A 105 3.38 -14.72 -24.65
CA TRP A 105 3.09 -14.27 -23.29
C TRP A 105 1.57 -14.20 -23.00
N LEU A 106 0.72 -13.99 -24.01
CA LEU A 106 -0.73 -14.07 -23.85
C LEU A 106 -1.16 -15.53 -23.66
N CYS A 107 -0.58 -16.46 -24.41
CA CYS A 107 -0.85 -17.89 -24.21
C CYS A 107 -0.48 -18.34 -22.79
N PHE A 108 0.64 -17.83 -22.26
CA PHE A 108 1.03 -18.05 -20.87
C PHE A 108 0.03 -17.41 -19.89
N ALA A 109 -0.41 -16.17 -20.11
CA ALA A 109 -1.40 -15.51 -19.25
C ALA A 109 -2.75 -16.26 -19.22
N VAL A 110 -3.21 -16.76 -20.36
CA VAL A 110 -4.41 -17.61 -20.47
C VAL A 110 -4.23 -18.90 -19.68
N GLN A 111 -3.08 -19.55 -19.81
CA GLN A 111 -2.81 -20.78 -19.05
C GLN A 111 -2.85 -20.51 -17.54
N ASN A 112 -2.21 -19.43 -17.08
CA ASN A 112 -2.26 -19.04 -15.66
C ASN A 112 -3.69 -18.74 -15.18
N TYR A 113 -4.50 -18.07 -16.00
CA TYR A 113 -5.92 -17.81 -15.69
C TYR A 113 -6.71 -19.12 -15.52
N LEU A 114 -6.58 -20.06 -16.48
CA LEU A 114 -7.26 -21.35 -16.44
C LEU A 114 -6.81 -22.20 -15.24
N ASP A 115 -5.50 -22.26 -14.99
CA ASP A 115 -4.93 -23.00 -13.85
C ASP A 115 -5.39 -22.39 -12.53
N THR A 116 -5.49 -21.06 -12.44
CA THR A 116 -6.00 -20.36 -11.25
C THR A 116 -7.47 -20.70 -11.01
N LEU A 117 -8.30 -20.65 -12.05
CA LEU A 117 -9.71 -21.03 -11.97
C LEU A 117 -9.90 -22.47 -11.50
N ARG A 118 -9.06 -23.38 -12.01
CA ARG A 118 -9.06 -24.78 -11.61
C ARG A 118 -8.62 -24.96 -10.17
N PHE A 119 -7.56 -24.26 -9.76
CA PHE A 119 -7.02 -24.31 -8.40
C PHE A 119 -8.05 -23.87 -7.37
N PHE A 120 -8.75 -22.75 -7.61
CA PHE A 120 -9.81 -22.30 -6.71
C PHE A 120 -11.04 -23.20 -6.76
N GLY A 121 -11.42 -23.70 -7.95
CA GLY A 121 -12.57 -24.58 -8.12
C GLY A 121 -13.82 -23.99 -7.45
N PRO A 122 -14.53 -24.73 -6.58
CA PRO A 122 -15.70 -24.23 -5.84
C PRO A 122 -15.43 -22.99 -4.99
N ASN A 123 -14.20 -22.78 -4.52
CA ASN A 123 -13.84 -21.67 -3.65
C ASN A 123 -13.74 -20.32 -4.39
N VAL A 124 -13.93 -20.31 -5.71
CA VAL A 124 -13.93 -19.08 -6.51
C VAL A 124 -14.99 -18.09 -6.01
N THR A 125 -16.12 -18.55 -5.46
CA THR A 125 -17.13 -17.70 -4.84
C THR A 125 -16.61 -16.93 -3.62
N ASN A 126 -15.70 -17.53 -2.84
CA ASN A 126 -15.12 -16.91 -1.67
C ASN A 126 -14.22 -15.73 -2.08
N THR A 127 -13.49 -15.87 -3.19
CA THR A 127 -12.63 -14.79 -3.71
C THR A 127 -13.46 -13.54 -4.09
N LEU A 128 -14.65 -13.74 -4.67
CA LEU A 128 -15.56 -12.66 -5.00
C LEU A 128 -16.18 -12.03 -3.74
N ALA A 129 -16.54 -12.84 -2.75
CA ALA A 129 -17.05 -12.35 -1.47
C ALA A 129 -16.00 -11.50 -0.74
N GLU A 130 -14.74 -11.93 -0.72
CA GLU A 130 -13.63 -11.16 -0.17
C GLU A 130 -13.40 -9.84 -0.92
N PHE A 131 -13.52 -9.86 -2.25
CA PHE A 131 -13.44 -8.65 -3.07
C PHE A 131 -14.52 -7.62 -2.70
N TYR A 132 -15.78 -8.05 -2.58
CA TYR A 132 -16.85 -7.14 -2.15
C TYR A 132 -16.63 -6.63 -0.73
N ARG A 133 -16.32 -7.53 0.21
CA ARG A 133 -16.06 -7.16 1.61
C ARG A 133 -14.95 -6.13 1.74
N PHE A 134 -13.83 -6.32 1.02
CA PHE A 134 -12.72 -5.38 1.05
C PHE A 134 -13.14 -3.98 0.54
N ASN A 135 -13.87 -3.93 -0.57
CA ASN A 135 -14.32 -2.67 -1.15
C ASN A 135 -15.35 -1.95 -0.27
N GLU A 136 -16.27 -2.70 0.35
CA GLU A 136 -17.26 -2.18 1.30
C GLU A 136 -16.59 -1.58 2.55
N ILE A 137 -15.67 -2.32 3.19
CA ILE A 137 -14.88 -1.81 4.33
C ILE A 137 -14.08 -0.56 3.94
N THR A 138 -13.42 -0.59 2.77
CA THR A 138 -12.61 0.55 2.32
C THR A 138 -13.50 1.77 2.05
N ALA A 139 -14.70 1.57 1.49
CA ALA A 139 -15.66 2.64 1.29
C ALA A 139 -16.05 3.27 2.64
N GLU A 140 -16.44 2.48 3.63
CA GLU A 140 -16.81 2.97 4.97
C GLU A 140 -15.67 3.77 5.63
N LEU A 141 -14.43 3.28 5.55
CA LEU A 141 -13.25 4.00 6.06
C LEU A 141 -13.07 5.37 5.39
N LEU A 142 -13.25 5.44 4.07
CA LEU A 142 -13.15 6.69 3.31
C LEU A 142 -14.27 7.68 3.69
N ASP A 143 -15.48 7.22 3.97
CA ASP A 143 -16.58 8.08 4.43
C ASP A 143 -16.28 8.66 5.81
N HIS A 144 -15.81 7.83 6.75
CA HIS A 144 -15.42 8.29 8.07
C HIS A 144 -14.28 9.31 8.02
N ALA A 145 -13.27 9.09 7.18
CA ALA A 145 -12.17 10.03 7.00
C ALA A 145 -12.64 11.36 6.38
N ASN A 146 -13.48 11.31 5.34
CA ASN A 146 -13.96 12.50 4.63
C ASN A 146 -14.88 13.38 5.48
N LEU A 147 -15.65 12.80 6.42
CA LEU A 147 -16.49 13.55 7.37
C LEU A 147 -15.69 14.29 8.44
N ALA A 148 -14.51 13.78 8.80
CA ALA A 148 -13.71 14.31 9.90
C ALA A 148 -12.91 15.57 9.54
N ASP A 149 -12.63 15.83 8.25
CA ASP A 149 -11.65 16.86 7.87
C ASP A 149 -12.13 17.83 6.78
N TYR A 150 -12.81 18.89 7.22
CA TYR A 150 -13.42 19.89 6.32
C TYR A 150 -12.37 20.82 5.64
N HIS A 151 -11.11 20.84 6.10
CA HIS A 151 -10.15 21.90 5.77
C HIS A 151 -9.04 21.54 4.75
N GLN A 152 -8.94 20.29 4.28
CA GLN A 152 -7.92 19.89 3.29
C GLN A 152 -8.50 19.70 1.87
N ASN A 153 -8.36 20.71 1.01
CA ASN A 153 -8.92 20.68 -0.35
C ASN A 153 -8.28 19.63 -1.29
N ASP A 154 -6.98 19.35 -1.14
CA ASP A 154 -6.28 18.39 -2.01
C ASP A 154 -6.67 16.94 -1.70
N ALA A 155 -6.82 16.60 -0.41
CA ALA A 155 -7.23 15.27 0.04
C ALA A 155 -8.66 14.90 -0.42
N LYS A 156 -9.57 15.88 -0.50
CA LYS A 156 -10.96 15.66 -0.94
C LYS A 156 -11.07 15.06 -2.34
N LYS A 157 -10.17 15.45 -3.26
CA LYS A 157 -10.17 14.88 -4.62
C LYS A 157 -9.73 13.42 -4.59
N ASP A 158 -8.64 13.13 -3.88
CA ASP A 158 -8.10 11.78 -3.75
C ASP A 158 -9.13 10.84 -3.09
N PHE A 159 -9.80 11.29 -2.02
CA PHE A 159 -10.91 10.55 -1.40
C PHE A 159 -12.06 10.28 -2.37
N LYS A 160 -12.49 11.28 -3.14
CA LYS A 160 -13.57 11.13 -4.10
C LYS A 160 -13.21 10.14 -5.22
N ASP A 161 -11.98 10.19 -5.71
CA ASP A 161 -11.52 9.30 -6.79
C ASP A 161 -11.33 7.87 -6.27
N MET A 162 -10.76 7.68 -5.07
CA MET A 162 -10.73 6.37 -4.40
C MET A 162 -12.12 5.82 -4.10
N ARG A 163 -13.05 6.67 -3.65
CA ARG A 163 -14.43 6.26 -3.36
C ARG A 163 -15.12 5.73 -4.61
N LYS A 164 -14.97 6.41 -5.74
CA LYS A 164 -15.49 5.92 -7.03
C LYS A 164 -14.87 4.58 -7.41
N MET A 165 -13.57 4.43 -7.21
CA MET A 165 -12.84 3.20 -7.51
C MET A 165 -13.33 2.02 -6.66
N VAL A 166 -13.57 2.19 -5.35
CA VAL A 166 -14.06 1.07 -4.51
C VAL A 166 -15.58 0.86 -4.62
N THR A 167 -16.29 1.73 -5.34
CA THR A 167 -17.72 1.55 -5.62
C THR A 167 -17.89 0.57 -6.78
N VAL A 168 -17.93 -0.71 -6.45
CA VAL A 168 -17.97 -1.83 -7.42
C VAL A 168 -19.39 -2.34 -7.74
N LYS A 169 -20.42 -1.72 -7.14
CA LYS A 169 -21.85 -1.99 -7.39
C LYS A 169 -22.57 -0.69 -7.75
N ILE A 170 -23.52 -0.78 -8.69
CA ILE A 170 -24.42 0.31 -9.11
C ILE A 170 -25.85 -0.26 -9.00
N ASN A 171 -26.68 0.32 -8.11
CA ASN A 171 -28.02 -0.19 -7.81
C ASN A 171 -28.04 -1.68 -7.47
N ASP A 172 -27.17 -2.11 -6.55
CA ASP A 172 -26.99 -3.51 -6.12
C ASP A 172 -26.52 -4.50 -7.19
N VAL A 173 -26.16 -4.01 -8.38
CA VAL A 173 -25.65 -4.81 -9.49
C VAL A 173 -24.15 -4.53 -9.69
N ASP A 174 -23.34 -5.55 -9.93
CA ASP A 174 -21.91 -5.35 -10.17
C ASP A 174 -21.64 -4.49 -11.42
N ILE A 175 -20.51 -3.77 -11.41
CA ILE A 175 -20.16 -2.81 -12.48
C ILE A 175 -20.13 -3.43 -13.89
N PHE A 176 -19.76 -4.70 -14.06
CA PHE A 176 -19.71 -5.33 -15.38
C PHE A 176 -21.11 -5.68 -15.88
N THR A 177 -21.95 -6.24 -15.01
CA THR A 177 -23.36 -6.48 -15.31
C THR A 177 -24.10 -5.18 -15.61
N ALA A 178 -23.93 -4.15 -14.78
CA ALA A 178 -24.54 -2.84 -14.99
C ALA A 178 -24.12 -2.23 -16.34
N SER A 179 -22.85 -2.40 -16.72
CA SER A 179 -22.30 -1.92 -17.99
C SER A 179 -22.88 -2.66 -19.19
N ARG A 180 -22.97 -4.00 -19.12
CA ARG A 180 -23.65 -4.80 -20.14
C ARG A 180 -25.11 -4.37 -20.31
N MET A 181 -25.82 -4.15 -19.19
CA MET A 181 -27.21 -3.70 -19.21
C MET A 181 -27.34 -2.33 -19.88
N ALA A 182 -26.44 -1.39 -19.58
CA ALA A 182 -26.46 -0.05 -20.16
C ALA A 182 -26.22 -0.06 -21.69
N LEU A 183 -25.24 -0.85 -22.15
CA LEU A 183 -24.92 -0.97 -23.58
C LEU A 183 -26.01 -1.70 -24.37
N ASN A 184 -26.66 -2.69 -23.77
CA ASN A 184 -27.70 -3.48 -24.42
C ASN A 184 -29.10 -2.83 -24.41
N ARG A 185 -29.29 -1.64 -23.80
CA ARG A 185 -30.60 -0.95 -23.81
C ARG A 185 -31.15 -0.63 -25.21
N SER A 186 -30.29 -0.63 -26.22
CA SER A 186 -30.63 -0.38 -27.63
C SER A 186 -30.84 -1.65 -28.47
N SER A 187 -30.61 -2.83 -27.89
CA SER A 187 -30.65 -4.13 -28.56
C SER A 187 -31.78 -4.99 -27.97
N ARG A 188 -32.70 -5.48 -28.80
CA ARG A 188 -33.78 -6.42 -28.43
C ARG A 188 -33.29 -7.84 -28.06
N ASN A 189 -31.98 -8.06 -27.87
CA ASN A 189 -31.44 -9.39 -27.60
C ASN A 189 -31.62 -9.80 -26.14
N GLU A 190 -32.47 -10.80 -25.91
CA GLU A 190 -32.68 -11.49 -24.63
C GLU A 190 -31.40 -12.12 -24.05
N SER A 191 -30.34 -12.29 -24.84
CA SER A 191 -29.03 -12.78 -24.35
C SER A 191 -28.36 -11.86 -23.32
N ALA A 192 -28.87 -10.63 -23.15
CA ALA A 192 -28.46 -9.70 -22.10
C ALA A 192 -29.02 -10.05 -20.70
N SER A 193 -29.81 -11.12 -20.54
CA SER A 193 -30.44 -11.44 -19.24
C SER A 193 -29.47 -12.00 -18.20
N ARG A 194 -28.31 -12.54 -18.59
CA ARG A 194 -27.37 -13.15 -17.63
C ARG A 194 -26.33 -12.14 -17.15
N SER A 195 -26.20 -12.04 -15.82
CA SER A 195 -25.17 -11.26 -15.16
C SER A 195 -23.77 -11.62 -15.66
N SER A 196 -22.87 -10.64 -15.67
CA SER A 196 -21.45 -10.87 -15.88
C SER A 196 -20.92 -11.84 -14.84
N SER A 197 -20.16 -12.82 -15.31
CA SER A 197 -19.38 -13.71 -14.45
C SER A 197 -17.92 -13.29 -14.41
N PHE A 198 -17.56 -12.08 -14.87
CA PHE A 198 -16.18 -11.61 -14.94
C PHE A 198 -15.50 -11.57 -13.58
N LEU A 199 -16.08 -10.86 -12.61
CA LEU A 199 -15.50 -10.78 -11.27
C LEU A 199 -15.49 -12.14 -10.57
N LEU A 200 -16.52 -12.97 -10.81
CA LEU A 200 -16.59 -14.32 -10.27
C LEU A 200 -15.45 -15.19 -10.84
N HIS A 201 -15.35 -15.31 -12.16
CA HIS A 201 -14.39 -16.19 -12.81
C HIS A 201 -13.01 -15.55 -13.02
N ASN A 202 -12.74 -14.36 -12.48
CA ASN A 202 -11.43 -13.71 -12.59
C ASN A 202 -10.86 -13.29 -11.23
N PRO A 203 -10.50 -14.27 -10.37
CA PRO A 203 -9.92 -14.00 -9.05
C PRO A 203 -8.58 -13.25 -9.12
N LEU A 204 -7.80 -13.42 -10.19
CA LEU A 204 -6.56 -12.68 -10.41
C LEU A 204 -6.83 -11.18 -10.54
N PHE A 205 -7.84 -10.80 -11.35
CA PHE A 205 -8.25 -9.42 -11.50
C PHE A 205 -8.76 -8.81 -10.19
N CYS A 206 -9.59 -9.55 -9.44
CA CYS A 206 -10.06 -9.13 -8.12
C CYS A 206 -8.89 -8.89 -7.15
N GLY A 207 -7.93 -9.81 -7.07
CA GLY A 207 -6.74 -9.67 -6.23
C GLY A 207 -5.85 -8.49 -6.61
N LEU A 208 -5.65 -8.26 -7.92
CA LEU A 208 -4.90 -7.11 -8.43
C LEU A 208 -5.56 -5.78 -8.07
N TRP A 209 -6.89 -5.70 -8.18
CA TRP A 209 -7.64 -4.51 -7.78
C TRP A 209 -7.49 -4.24 -6.28
N ILE A 210 -7.67 -5.26 -5.44
CA ILE A 210 -7.49 -5.14 -3.97
C ILE A 210 -6.09 -4.63 -3.66
N HIS A 211 -5.06 -5.23 -4.26
CA HIS A 211 -3.68 -4.82 -4.02
C HIS A 211 -3.43 -3.37 -4.45
N TYR A 212 -3.90 -2.97 -5.64
CA TYR A 212 -3.77 -1.59 -6.12
C TYR A 212 -4.50 -0.59 -5.21
N ALA A 213 -5.71 -0.94 -4.76
CA ALA A 213 -6.47 -0.11 -3.84
C ALA A 213 -5.73 0.09 -2.50
N ARG A 214 -5.12 -0.96 -1.95
CA ARG A 214 -4.27 -0.86 -0.74
C ARG A 214 -3.09 0.08 -0.96
N VAL A 215 -2.43 0.01 -2.11
CA VAL A 215 -1.33 0.92 -2.44
C VAL A 215 -1.78 2.37 -2.52
N LEU A 216 -2.91 2.65 -3.16
CA LEU A 216 -3.45 4.01 -3.21
C LEU A 216 -3.90 4.51 -1.83
N PHE A 217 -4.52 3.64 -1.03
CA PHE A 217 -4.95 3.97 0.32
C PHE A 217 -3.74 4.34 1.19
N HIS A 218 -2.67 3.54 1.13
CA HIS A 218 -1.40 3.83 1.79
C HIS A 218 -0.77 5.15 1.32
N GLN A 219 -0.65 5.38 0.01
CA GLN A 219 -0.07 6.62 -0.51
C GLN A 219 -0.86 7.86 -0.08
N THR A 220 -2.18 7.78 -0.14
CA THR A 220 -3.04 8.89 0.26
C THR A 220 -2.97 9.09 1.77
N GLY A 221 -3.06 8.02 2.55
CA GLY A 221 -2.97 8.03 4.00
C GLY A 221 -1.65 8.61 4.50
N VAL A 222 -0.51 8.20 3.94
CA VAL A 222 0.82 8.74 4.31
C VAL A 222 0.89 10.25 4.04
N ARG A 223 0.43 10.72 2.87
CA ARG A 223 0.41 12.15 2.54
C ARG A 223 -0.52 12.93 3.47
N TYR A 224 -1.67 12.35 3.79
CA TYR A 224 -2.65 12.90 4.71
C TYR A 224 -2.08 13.01 6.13
N ALA A 225 -1.45 11.94 6.64
CA ALA A 225 -0.78 11.95 7.94
C ALA A 225 0.38 12.96 8.03
N ALA A 226 1.08 13.21 6.92
CA ALA A 226 2.22 14.12 6.86
C ALA A 226 1.84 15.61 6.97
N ARG A 227 0.58 16.02 6.71
CA ARG A 227 0.15 17.44 6.72
C ARG A 227 -1.17 17.58 7.49
N PRO A 228 -1.28 18.42 8.56
CA PRO A 228 -0.42 19.52 9.01
C PRO A 228 0.72 19.15 9.98
N GLY A 229 1.10 17.87 10.08
CA GLY A 229 2.16 17.42 11.00
C GLY A 229 1.66 17.01 12.39
N ALA A 230 0.35 16.80 12.58
CA ALA A 230 -0.22 16.31 13.84
C ALA A 230 0.46 15.00 14.29
N VAL A 231 0.56 14.01 13.39
CA VAL A 231 1.24 12.72 13.66
C VAL A 231 2.69 12.94 14.05
N LEU A 232 3.44 13.72 13.25
CA LEU A 232 4.84 14.02 13.50
C LEU A 232 5.06 14.59 14.91
N HIS A 233 4.25 15.56 15.32
CA HIS A 233 4.43 16.27 16.57
C HIS A 233 3.83 15.56 17.77
N ALA A 234 2.78 14.75 17.58
CA ALA A 234 2.31 13.81 18.59
C ALA A 234 3.40 12.80 18.94
N VAL A 235 4.09 12.23 17.95
CA VAL A 235 5.23 11.32 18.16
C VAL A 235 6.36 12.00 18.94
N GLN A 236 6.74 13.23 18.55
CA GLN A 236 7.78 13.98 19.25
C GLN A 236 7.41 14.23 20.72
N LEU A 237 6.14 14.60 20.99
CA LEU A 237 5.65 14.86 22.33
C LEU A 237 5.61 13.59 23.19
N TYR A 238 5.07 12.50 22.62
CA TYR A 238 5.02 11.17 23.25
C TYR A 238 6.42 10.68 23.64
N THR A 239 7.37 10.75 22.70
CA THR A 239 8.76 10.36 22.92
C THR A 239 9.42 11.21 24.00
N ALA A 240 9.24 12.54 23.96
CA ALA A 240 9.80 13.45 24.95
C ALA A 240 9.29 13.16 26.37
N VAL A 241 8.00 12.85 26.50
CA VAL A 241 7.41 12.47 27.79
C VAL A 241 7.98 11.14 28.29
N HIS A 242 8.07 10.11 27.44
CA HIS A 242 8.64 8.82 27.83
C HIS A 242 10.11 8.92 28.25
N GLN A 243 10.93 9.71 27.55
CA GLN A 243 12.33 9.93 27.93
C GLN A 243 12.48 10.59 29.30
N GLN A 244 11.51 11.40 29.71
CA GLN A 244 11.55 12.15 30.97
C GLN A 244 10.89 11.38 32.13
N GLN A 245 10.29 10.21 31.89
CA GLN A 245 9.67 9.38 32.95
C GLN A 245 10.66 8.90 34.02
N GLN A 246 11.96 8.87 33.70
CA GLN A 246 13.00 8.56 34.68
C GLN A 246 13.16 9.64 35.78
N GLU A 247 12.60 10.84 35.58
CA GLU A 247 12.77 12.01 36.47
C GLU A 247 11.47 12.44 37.22
N HIS A 248 10.70 11.49 37.78
CA HIS A 248 9.52 11.76 38.65
C HIS A 248 8.21 12.09 37.91
N LEU A 249 8.03 11.66 36.66
CA LEU A 249 6.75 11.81 35.93
C LEU A 249 5.82 10.61 36.15
N VAL A 250 4.52 10.82 35.91
CA VAL A 250 3.53 9.74 35.92
C VAL A 250 3.79 8.79 34.74
N PRO A 251 3.75 7.45 34.94
CA PRO A 251 3.89 6.49 33.86
C PRO A 251 2.77 6.66 32.82
N VAL A 252 3.18 6.90 31.57
CA VAL A 252 2.29 6.89 30.40
C VAL A 252 2.29 5.47 29.85
N PRO A 253 1.12 4.87 29.56
CA PRO A 253 1.04 3.56 28.93
C PRO A 253 1.64 3.57 27.53
N GLU A 254 2.07 2.39 27.08
CA GLU A 254 2.47 2.16 25.69
C GLU A 254 1.32 2.48 24.73
N TRP A 255 1.64 2.98 23.55
CA TRP A 255 0.68 3.26 22.50
C TRP A 255 1.01 2.38 21.29
N PRO A 256 0.44 1.15 21.21
CA PRO A 256 0.88 0.14 20.26
C PRO A 256 0.90 0.58 18.80
N ASP A 257 -0.10 1.34 18.34
CA ASP A 257 -0.16 1.82 16.96
C ASP A 257 0.88 2.90 16.66
N LEU A 258 1.12 3.80 17.61
CA LEU A 258 2.16 4.83 17.49
C LEU A 258 3.55 4.20 17.52
N ASP A 259 3.76 3.21 18.37
CA ASP A 259 5.02 2.44 18.48
C ASP A 259 5.27 1.60 17.22
N ARG A 260 4.22 1.01 16.64
CA ARG A 260 4.28 0.35 15.34
C ARG A 260 4.64 1.33 14.23
N LEU A 261 4.02 2.51 14.19
CA LEU A 261 4.35 3.56 13.23
C LEU A 261 5.83 3.98 13.36
N LEU A 262 6.31 4.16 14.60
CA LEU A 262 7.70 4.48 14.91
C LEU A 262 8.66 3.43 14.36
N ALA A 263 8.36 2.15 14.56
CA ALA A 263 9.15 1.03 14.04
C ALA A 263 9.16 1.00 12.49
N MET A 264 8.01 1.20 11.86
CA MET A 264 7.87 1.18 10.39
C MET A 264 8.61 2.34 9.70
N GLN A 265 8.47 3.55 10.22
CA GLN A 265 9.03 4.76 9.60
C GLN A 265 10.51 4.98 9.97
N GLY A 266 10.89 4.48 11.15
CA GLY A 266 12.15 4.73 11.83
C GLY A 266 12.21 6.13 12.45
N LEU A 267 13.00 6.29 13.51
CA LEU A 267 13.17 7.56 14.24
C LEU A 267 13.54 8.75 13.34
N GLN A 268 14.30 8.48 12.28
CA GLN A 268 14.72 9.47 11.29
C GLN A 268 13.56 10.10 10.52
N ALA A 269 12.37 9.51 10.51
CA ALA A 269 11.18 10.12 9.92
C ALA A 269 10.58 11.21 10.82
N PHE A 270 10.86 11.17 12.13
CA PHE A 270 10.26 12.08 13.11
C PHE A 270 11.25 13.09 13.69
N PHE A 271 12.53 12.75 13.74
CA PHE A 271 13.57 13.56 14.36
C PHE A 271 14.65 14.00 13.36
N VAL A 272 15.30 15.13 13.64
CA VAL A 272 16.55 15.53 12.99
C VAL A 272 17.72 14.87 13.71
N GLY A 273 18.24 13.78 13.13
CA GLY A 273 19.34 13.00 13.71
C GLY A 273 18.97 11.52 13.90
N THR A 274 19.96 10.68 14.20
CA THR A 274 19.79 9.22 14.42
C THR A 274 19.08 8.86 15.71
N GLU A 275 19.07 9.77 16.67
CA GLU A 275 18.54 9.54 18.01
C GLU A 275 17.54 10.64 18.38
N PRO A 276 16.57 10.35 19.26
CA PRO A 276 15.66 11.38 19.74
C PRO A 276 16.43 12.39 20.63
N PRO A 277 16.00 13.67 20.66
CA PRO A 277 16.71 14.69 21.42
C PRO A 277 16.86 14.37 22.92
N ALA A 278 18.04 14.60 23.48
CA ALA A 278 18.33 14.30 24.88
C ALA A 278 17.91 15.40 25.88
N SER A 279 17.58 16.60 25.40
CA SER A 279 17.21 17.73 26.26
C SER A 279 16.00 18.49 25.73
N LEU A 280 15.29 19.17 26.63
CA LEU A 280 14.13 20.01 26.29
C LEU A 280 14.45 21.07 25.23
N GLN A 281 15.63 21.70 25.33
CA GLN A 281 16.07 22.68 24.34
C GLN A 281 16.37 22.02 22.98
N ALA A 282 16.89 20.80 22.97
CA ALA A 282 17.09 20.04 21.75
C ALA A 282 15.76 19.59 21.12
N HIS A 283 14.76 19.23 21.93
CA HIS A 283 13.39 18.95 21.47
C HIS A 283 12.76 20.16 20.80
N PHE A 284 12.86 21.36 21.41
CA PHE A 284 12.36 22.60 20.78
C PHE A 284 13.04 22.91 19.44
N LYS A 285 14.36 22.76 19.36
CA LYS A 285 15.11 22.94 18.09
C LYS A 285 14.70 21.90 17.05
N ASN A 286 14.52 20.64 17.45
CA ASN A 286 14.08 19.56 16.58
C ASN A 286 12.69 19.83 16.00
N TYR A 287 11.74 20.24 16.85
CA TYR A 287 10.42 20.71 16.45
C TYR A 287 10.53 21.80 15.37
N CYS A 288 11.29 22.86 15.65
CA CYS A 288 11.47 23.97 14.70
C CYS A 288 12.05 23.49 13.36
N MET A 289 13.09 22.65 13.40
CA MET A 289 13.71 22.12 12.18
C MET A 289 12.76 21.21 11.38
N SER A 290 11.95 20.41 12.07
CA SER A 290 10.95 19.54 11.43
C SER A 290 9.82 20.32 10.75
N ARG A 291 9.54 21.55 11.23
CA ARG A 291 8.67 22.56 10.57
C ARG A 291 9.38 23.34 9.44
N GLY A 292 10.61 22.98 9.08
CA GLY A 292 11.39 23.60 8.02
C GLY A 292 12.13 24.87 8.43
N VAL A 293 12.32 25.15 9.73
CA VAL A 293 13.19 26.23 10.20
C VAL A 293 14.66 25.84 10.03
N SER A 294 15.47 26.73 9.47
CA SER A 294 16.89 26.46 9.23
C SER A 294 17.71 26.48 10.53
N PRO A 295 18.68 25.54 10.69
CA PRO A 295 19.68 25.58 11.76
C PRO A 295 20.45 26.90 11.85
N ALA A 296 20.57 27.63 10.74
CA ALA A 296 21.26 28.90 10.66
C ALA A 296 20.68 29.98 11.61
N ASN A 297 19.43 29.82 12.05
CA ASN A 297 18.81 30.74 13.00
C ASN A 297 19.41 30.64 14.42
N TRP A 298 20.07 29.52 14.76
CA TRP A 298 20.74 29.34 16.06
C TRP A 298 22.25 29.63 16.01
N LEU A 299 22.79 30.05 14.87
CA LEU A 299 24.17 30.55 14.80
C LEU A 299 24.34 31.84 15.62
N ALA A 300 25.59 32.17 15.99
CA ALA A 300 25.91 33.41 16.67
C ALA A 300 25.35 34.62 15.90
N ALA A 301 24.87 35.65 16.60
CA ALA A 301 24.17 36.80 16.00
C ALA A 301 24.97 37.50 14.88
N ALA A 302 26.30 37.48 14.97
CA ALA A 302 27.22 37.99 13.95
C ALA A 302 27.12 37.23 12.60
N ASN A 303 26.75 35.95 12.63
CA ASN A 303 26.69 35.06 11.48
C ASN A 303 25.26 34.88 10.91
N ARG A 304 24.25 35.51 11.53
CA ARG A 304 22.86 35.45 11.05
C ARG A 304 22.67 36.41 9.88
N ARG A 305 22.05 35.95 8.79
CA ARG A 305 21.72 36.84 7.66
C ARG A 305 20.67 37.87 8.09
N LYS A 306 21.01 39.14 7.93
CA LYS A 306 20.10 40.27 8.14
C LYS A 306 19.29 40.50 6.86
N GLY A 307 17.98 40.71 7.00
CA GLY A 307 17.11 41.10 5.89
C GLY A 307 17.31 42.56 5.49
N LYS A 308 16.56 43.00 4.47
CA LYS A 308 16.42 44.43 4.16
C LYS A 308 15.88 45.12 5.43
N GLN A 309 16.54 46.19 5.89
CA GLN A 309 16.29 46.92 7.15
C GLN A 309 16.87 46.33 8.45
N GLY A 310 17.80 45.37 8.40
CA GLY A 310 18.55 44.95 9.58
C GLY A 310 17.79 44.03 10.56
N LYS A 311 16.53 43.69 10.27
CA LYS A 311 15.78 42.65 11.00
C LYS A 311 16.31 41.26 10.64
N VAL A 312 16.47 40.38 11.63
CA VAL A 312 16.82 38.97 11.41
C VAL A 312 15.62 38.29 10.76
N LEU A 313 15.78 37.81 9.53
CA LEU A 313 14.73 37.08 8.83
C LEU A 313 14.77 35.61 9.26
N LEU A 314 13.62 35.03 9.63
CA LEU A 314 13.54 33.59 9.92
C LEU A 314 13.93 32.81 8.66
N GLN A 315 15.07 32.14 8.70
CA GLN A 315 15.54 31.36 7.56
C GLN A 315 14.81 30.02 7.52
N ARG A 316 14.27 29.67 6.35
CA ARG A 316 13.71 28.34 6.10
C ARG A 316 14.74 27.42 5.46
N SER A 317 14.69 26.15 5.83
CA SER A 317 15.48 25.09 5.21
C SER A 317 15.00 24.83 3.78
N ARG A 318 15.93 24.55 2.87
CA ARG A 318 15.58 24.05 1.53
C ARG A 318 14.92 22.66 1.58
N ALA A 319 15.15 21.90 2.64
CA ALA A 319 14.55 20.58 2.84
C ALA A 319 13.04 20.64 3.18
N GLY A 320 12.51 21.82 3.54
CA GLY A 320 11.09 21.98 3.86
C GLY A 320 10.65 21.32 5.17
N ILE A 321 9.35 21.05 5.26
CA ILE A 321 8.73 20.31 6.38
C ILE A 321 9.07 18.83 6.22
N ARG A 322 9.33 18.14 7.33
CA ARG A 322 9.65 16.71 7.32
C ARG A 322 8.41 15.88 6.97
N GLU A 323 8.56 14.97 6.01
CA GLU A 323 7.49 14.08 5.54
C GLU A 323 7.76 12.63 5.96
N LEU A 324 6.70 11.84 6.03
CA LEU A 324 6.76 10.40 6.27
C LEU A 324 7.19 9.66 4.99
N LYS A 325 7.81 8.49 5.16
CA LYS A 325 8.21 7.65 4.04
C LYS A 325 7.02 6.81 3.59
N PHE A 326 6.93 6.60 2.28
CA PHE A 326 6.07 5.55 1.75
C PHE A 326 6.72 4.19 2.03
N GLY A 327 6.09 3.38 2.89
CA GLY A 327 6.44 1.96 3.09
C GLY A 327 6.07 1.09 1.88
N ALA A 328 6.42 -0.19 1.92
CA ALA A 328 6.10 -1.18 0.88
C ALA A 328 6.61 -0.82 -0.55
N PRO A 329 7.93 -0.60 -0.74
CA PRO A 329 8.50 -0.16 -2.02
C PRO A 329 8.21 -1.10 -3.19
N VAL A 330 8.12 -2.41 -2.98
CA VAL A 330 7.83 -3.36 -4.06
C VAL A 330 6.38 -3.23 -4.49
N SER A 331 5.45 -3.18 -3.54
CA SER A 331 4.02 -2.98 -3.80
C SER A 331 3.75 -1.66 -4.55
N LEU A 332 4.46 -0.59 -4.19
CA LEU A 332 4.42 0.69 -4.91
C LEU A 332 4.91 0.57 -6.36
N CYS A 333 6.02 -0.15 -6.59
CA CYS A 333 6.54 -0.40 -7.93
C CYS A 333 5.57 -1.26 -8.76
N CYS A 334 4.92 -2.24 -8.14
CA CYS A 334 3.90 -3.10 -8.75
C CYS A 334 2.68 -2.30 -9.20
N ALA A 335 2.17 -1.40 -8.35
CA ALA A 335 0.97 -0.61 -8.66
C ALA A 335 1.14 0.28 -9.89
N ALA A 336 2.30 0.95 -10.03
CA ALA A 336 2.61 1.77 -11.20
C ALA A 336 2.54 0.97 -12.52
N ARG A 337 2.82 -0.33 -12.47
CA ARG A 337 2.72 -1.24 -13.63
C ARG A 337 1.28 -1.69 -13.91
N MET A 338 0.44 -1.78 -12.89
CA MET A 338 -0.93 -2.29 -12.97
C MET A 338 -1.91 -1.24 -13.51
N GLU A 339 -1.61 0.04 -13.35
CA GLU A 339 -2.49 1.15 -13.71
C GLU A 339 -2.97 1.06 -15.17
N LYS A 340 -4.29 1.16 -15.36
CA LYS A 340 -4.93 1.11 -16.69
C LYS A 340 -4.40 2.21 -17.63
N ARG A 341 -3.98 3.37 -17.11
CA ARG A 341 -3.43 4.48 -17.91
C ARG A 341 -2.00 4.24 -18.40
N ALA A 342 -1.25 3.32 -17.77
CA ALA A 342 0.11 2.98 -18.18
C ALA A 342 0.18 2.24 -19.55
N ILE A 343 -0.96 2.03 -20.22
CA ILE A 343 -1.06 1.44 -21.57
C ILE A 343 -0.54 2.40 -22.65
N GLU A 344 -0.64 3.71 -22.44
CA GLU A 344 -0.29 4.72 -23.45
C GLU A 344 1.19 5.12 -23.46
N GLU A 345 1.98 4.67 -22.48
CA GLU A 345 3.41 5.00 -22.43
C GLU A 345 4.24 3.99 -23.26
N PRO A 346 4.85 4.40 -24.39
CA PRO A 346 5.77 3.56 -25.18
C PRO A 346 7.08 3.20 -24.43
N THR A 347 7.21 3.62 -23.17
CA THR A 347 8.39 3.50 -22.32
C THR A 347 8.20 2.56 -21.12
N ARG A 348 7.17 1.71 -21.11
CA ARG A 348 6.99 0.71 -20.05
C ARG A 348 8.21 -0.21 -19.98
N ARG A 349 9.08 -0.01 -18.99
CA ARG A 349 10.26 -0.85 -18.76
C ARG A 349 9.81 -2.30 -18.59
N ALA A 350 10.22 -3.17 -19.51
CA ALA A 350 9.92 -4.59 -19.43
C ALA A 350 10.49 -5.14 -18.10
N TRP A 351 9.65 -5.87 -17.35
CA TRP A 351 10.11 -6.57 -16.16
C TRP A 351 10.89 -7.81 -16.61
N ASN A 352 12.20 -7.63 -16.74
CA ASN A 352 13.14 -8.71 -17.00
C ASN A 352 13.77 -9.18 -15.67
N ALA A 353 14.63 -10.19 -15.74
CA ALA A 353 15.31 -10.72 -14.56
C ALA A 353 16.11 -9.65 -13.79
N GLU A 354 16.72 -8.69 -14.49
CA GLU A 354 17.49 -7.60 -13.89
C GLU A 354 16.60 -6.65 -13.09
N VAL A 355 15.43 -6.28 -13.62
CA VAL A 355 14.44 -5.46 -12.91
C VAL A 355 13.95 -6.17 -11.65
N MET A 356 13.65 -7.47 -11.75
CA MET A 356 13.23 -8.25 -10.58
C MET A 356 14.33 -8.32 -9.51
N GLN A 357 15.60 -8.44 -9.91
CA GLN A 357 16.73 -8.37 -8.97
C GLN A 357 16.85 -6.99 -8.32
N GLN A 358 16.65 -5.90 -9.08
CA GLN A 358 16.64 -4.53 -8.54
C GLN A 358 15.49 -4.33 -7.54
N ILE A 359 14.31 -4.90 -7.80
CA ILE A 359 13.17 -4.88 -6.89
C ILE A 359 13.52 -5.58 -5.57
N LEU A 360 14.10 -6.79 -5.63
CA LEU A 360 14.54 -7.53 -4.44
C LEU A 360 15.68 -6.83 -3.68
N GLN A 361 16.53 -6.08 -4.39
CA GLN A 361 17.57 -5.26 -3.76
C GLN A 361 16.96 -4.08 -3.02
N THR A 362 15.98 -3.41 -3.63
CA THR A 362 15.29 -2.25 -3.05
C THR A 362 14.48 -2.62 -1.82
N SER A 363 13.86 -3.81 -1.81
CA SER A 363 13.12 -4.31 -0.64
C SER A 363 14.00 -4.68 0.55
N GLY A 364 15.33 -4.74 0.37
CA GLY A 364 16.24 -5.21 1.42
C GLY A 364 16.23 -6.73 1.60
N TRP A 365 15.57 -7.50 0.73
CA TRP A 365 15.48 -8.96 0.83
C TRP A 365 16.85 -9.64 0.96
N TYR A 366 17.83 -9.20 0.17
CA TYR A 366 19.20 -9.75 0.27
C TYR A 366 19.89 -9.46 1.60
N LYS A 367 19.55 -8.36 2.30
CA LYS A 367 20.09 -8.06 3.63
C LYS A 367 19.47 -8.99 4.66
N MET A 368 18.15 -9.14 4.64
CA MET A 368 17.41 -10.05 5.52
C MET A 368 17.91 -11.49 5.39
N GLN A 369 18.13 -11.96 4.16
CA GLN A 369 18.68 -13.30 3.91
C GLN A 369 20.09 -13.49 4.49
N LYS A 370 20.95 -12.47 4.39
CA LYS A 370 22.30 -12.52 4.98
C LYS A 370 22.24 -12.56 6.52
N GLU A 371 21.35 -11.77 7.11
CA GLU A 371 21.14 -11.72 8.57
C GLU A 371 20.55 -13.03 9.10
N GLU A 372 19.56 -13.60 8.41
CA GLU A 372 18.95 -14.88 8.75
C GLU A 372 19.96 -16.03 8.66
N GLN A 373 20.79 -16.02 7.61
CA GLN A 373 21.87 -17.00 7.47
C GLN A 373 22.92 -16.84 8.58
N ALA A 374 23.29 -15.61 8.93
CA ALA A 374 24.23 -15.36 10.03
C ALA A 374 23.68 -15.81 11.39
N MET A 375 22.38 -15.66 11.64
CA MET A 375 21.73 -16.21 12.84
C MET A 375 21.74 -17.74 12.86
N LYS A 376 21.46 -18.39 11.72
CA LYS A 376 21.50 -19.86 11.60
C LYS A 376 22.91 -20.41 11.77
N ASP A 377 23.91 -19.75 11.19
CA ASP A 377 25.33 -20.13 11.32
C ASP A 377 25.84 -19.88 12.75
N GLY A 378 25.38 -18.80 13.40
CA GLY A 378 25.68 -18.51 14.81
C GLY A 378 25.05 -19.51 15.78
N ALA A 379 23.82 -19.95 15.51
CA ALA A 379 23.14 -20.99 16.28
C ALA A 379 23.81 -22.37 16.10
N ALA A 380 24.22 -22.71 14.88
CA ALA A 380 24.98 -23.93 14.59
C ALA A 380 26.38 -23.93 15.22
N ALA A 381 27.04 -22.76 15.33
CA ALA A 381 28.33 -22.63 16.00
C ALA A 381 28.26 -22.85 17.52
N THR A 382 27.11 -22.62 18.15
CA THR A 382 26.87 -22.95 19.57
C THR A 382 26.66 -24.45 19.83
N GLU A 383 26.28 -25.25 18.81
CA GLU A 383 26.12 -26.71 18.94
C GLU A 383 27.38 -27.50 18.54
N PHE A 384 28.38 -26.86 17.91
CA PHE A 384 29.63 -27.49 17.48
C PHE A 384 30.86 -26.79 18.08
N GLN A 385 30.94 -26.72 19.41
CA GLN A 385 32.21 -26.52 20.12
C GLN A 385 32.66 -27.77 20.85
N ALA A 386 33.09 -28.76 20.07
CA ALA A 386 34.11 -29.71 20.48
C ALA A 386 34.99 -30.06 19.28
N GLY A 387 36.09 -29.33 19.13
CA GLY A 387 37.27 -29.77 18.38
C GLY A 387 37.28 -29.49 16.88
N ALA A 388 37.93 -28.39 16.47
CA ALA A 388 38.72 -28.32 15.23
C ALA A 388 39.53 -27.03 15.18
N ALA A 389 40.57 -26.94 16.03
CA ALA A 389 41.63 -25.95 15.88
C ALA A 389 42.70 -26.46 14.90
N ALA A 390 42.37 -26.64 13.62
CA ALA A 390 43.35 -26.88 12.56
C ALA A 390 42.66 -26.83 11.19
N ASP A 391 42.44 -25.64 10.63
CA ASP A 391 42.44 -25.44 9.16
C ASP A 391 42.41 -23.95 8.76
N ARG A 392 43.21 -23.14 9.47
CA ARG A 392 43.60 -21.82 8.98
C ARG A 392 44.79 -21.97 8.03
N LYS A 393 44.54 -22.34 6.78
CA LYS A 393 45.38 -22.03 5.58
C LYS A 393 44.88 -22.82 4.38
N ILE A 394 43.89 -22.29 3.65
CA ILE A 394 43.75 -22.27 2.17
C ILE A 394 42.55 -21.34 1.90
N LYS A 395 42.79 -20.02 1.80
CA LYS A 395 41.87 -19.08 1.14
C LYS A 395 42.71 -17.97 0.51
N ALA A 396 43.34 -18.29 -0.61
CA ALA A 396 43.83 -17.29 -1.53
C ALA A 396 43.37 -17.71 -2.93
N LYS A 397 42.62 -16.81 -3.59
CA LYS A 397 42.06 -16.91 -4.96
C LYS A 397 40.73 -17.66 -5.09
N ALA A 398 39.68 -17.18 -4.42
CA ALA A 398 38.33 -17.27 -4.98
C ALA A 398 38.05 -15.96 -5.74
N LYS A 399 37.61 -16.08 -7.00
CA LYS A 399 36.98 -14.99 -7.77
C LYS A 399 35.98 -14.28 -6.86
N ALA A 400 35.95 -12.95 -6.87
CA ALA A 400 34.92 -12.18 -6.17
C ALA A 400 33.55 -12.78 -6.52
N ALA A 401 32.87 -13.32 -5.52
CA ALA A 401 31.54 -13.88 -5.71
C ALA A 401 30.63 -12.75 -6.23
N PRO A 402 29.67 -13.04 -7.14
CA PRO A 402 28.67 -12.05 -7.50
C PRO A 402 28.00 -11.52 -6.22
N GLU A 403 27.74 -10.20 -6.17
CA GLU A 403 27.19 -9.53 -4.96
C GLU A 403 25.88 -10.17 -4.46
N HIS A 404 25.19 -10.88 -5.37
CA HIS A 404 23.94 -11.58 -5.15
C HIS A 404 23.94 -12.97 -5.82
N PRO A 405 23.25 -13.98 -5.23
CA PRO A 405 23.09 -15.29 -5.85
C PRO A 405 22.34 -15.19 -7.18
N THR A 406 22.74 -15.98 -8.18
CA THR A 406 22.06 -16.04 -9.47
C THR A 406 20.72 -16.77 -9.32
N LEU A 407 19.61 -16.03 -9.33
CA LEU A 407 18.26 -16.58 -9.20
C LEU A 407 17.66 -16.96 -10.56
N THR A 408 16.98 -18.09 -10.62
CA THR A 408 16.17 -18.50 -11.78
C THR A 408 14.90 -17.66 -11.89
N ALA A 409 14.26 -17.60 -13.06
CA ALA A 409 13.02 -16.84 -13.25
C ALA A 409 11.88 -17.26 -12.29
N PRO A 410 11.61 -18.55 -12.05
CA PRO A 410 10.61 -18.96 -11.06
C PRO A 410 10.97 -18.51 -9.63
N GLN A 411 12.25 -18.58 -9.25
CA GLN A 411 12.71 -18.09 -7.95
C GLN A 411 12.53 -16.58 -7.80
N LEU A 412 12.84 -15.81 -8.84
CA LEU A 412 12.62 -14.36 -8.84
C LEU A 412 11.15 -14.02 -8.61
N VAL A 413 10.24 -14.66 -9.34
CA VAL A 413 8.78 -14.45 -9.17
C VAL A 413 8.34 -14.84 -7.77
N HIS A 414 8.80 -16.00 -7.27
CA HIS A 414 8.47 -16.48 -5.93
C HIS A 414 8.92 -15.50 -4.83
N TYR A 415 10.17 -15.02 -4.88
CA TYR A 415 10.68 -14.10 -3.87
C TYR A 415 10.06 -12.71 -3.97
N VAL A 416 9.75 -12.21 -5.17
CA VAL A 416 9.01 -10.96 -5.32
C VAL A 416 7.61 -11.09 -4.72
N ALA A 417 6.90 -12.19 -4.99
CA ALA A 417 5.60 -12.46 -4.38
C ALA A 417 5.69 -12.56 -2.85
N HIS A 418 6.73 -13.22 -2.33
CA HIS A 418 6.98 -13.30 -0.89
C HIS A 418 7.23 -11.92 -0.28
N VAL A 419 8.04 -11.07 -0.92
CA VAL A 419 8.30 -9.70 -0.47
C VAL A 419 7.01 -8.89 -0.42
N ILE A 420 6.17 -8.95 -1.46
CA ILE A 420 4.86 -8.28 -1.47
C ILE A 420 4.02 -8.73 -0.27
N GLN A 421 4.03 -10.03 0.05
CA GLN A 421 3.31 -10.56 1.20
C GLN A 421 3.89 -10.02 2.53
N THR A 422 5.22 -9.91 2.65
CA THR A 422 5.86 -9.38 3.87
C THR A 422 5.67 -7.87 4.04
N GLU A 423 5.45 -7.13 2.95
CA GLU A 423 5.13 -5.69 2.98
C GLU A 423 3.68 -5.41 3.40
N MET A 424 2.82 -6.43 3.45
CA MET A 424 1.40 -6.25 3.72
C MET A 424 1.09 -5.50 5.03
N PRO A 425 1.74 -5.81 6.17
CA PRO A 425 1.51 -5.10 7.43
C PRO A 425 1.82 -3.61 7.36
N ASP A 426 2.77 -3.21 6.51
CA ASP A 426 3.13 -1.80 6.31
C ASP A 426 2.14 -1.10 5.39
N LEU A 427 1.66 -1.82 4.38
CA LEU A 427 0.75 -1.32 3.36
C LEU A 427 -0.67 -1.07 3.88
N VAL A 428 -1.12 -1.87 4.87
CA VAL A 428 -2.49 -1.77 5.42
C VAL A 428 -2.57 -0.96 6.71
N PHE A 429 -1.48 -0.34 7.15
CA PHE A 429 -1.51 0.53 8.32
C PHE A 429 -2.44 1.72 8.07
N ASP A 430 -3.39 1.95 8.99
CA ASP A 430 -4.39 3.01 8.84
C ASP A 430 -3.83 4.38 9.27
N TYR A 431 -3.18 5.05 8.31
CA TYR A 431 -2.68 6.41 8.50
C TYR A 431 -3.78 7.45 8.75
N PHE A 432 -5.02 7.20 8.36
CA PHE A 432 -6.14 8.12 8.60
C PHE A 432 -6.58 8.06 10.06
N ALA A 433 -6.77 6.86 10.59
CA ALA A 433 -7.04 6.65 12.02
C ALA A 433 -5.90 7.21 12.86
N MET A 434 -4.65 6.94 12.47
CA MET A 434 -3.48 7.48 13.18
C MET A 434 -3.44 9.01 13.17
N HIS A 435 -3.75 9.64 12.04
CA HIS A 435 -3.87 11.10 11.97
C HIS A 435 -4.93 11.62 12.93
N LYS A 436 -6.12 11.01 12.93
CA LYS A 436 -7.23 11.41 13.81
C LYS A 436 -6.87 11.29 15.28
N MET A 437 -6.26 10.18 15.69
CA MET A 437 -5.84 10.01 17.09
C MET A 437 -4.73 11.00 17.49
N ALA A 438 -3.75 11.23 16.61
CA ALA A 438 -2.71 12.23 16.86
C ALA A 438 -3.27 13.65 16.96
N GLN A 439 -4.23 14.00 16.10
CA GLN A 439 -4.94 15.27 16.17
C GLN A 439 -5.75 15.38 17.47
N GLY A 440 -6.52 14.34 17.82
CA GLY A 440 -7.33 14.30 19.04
C GLY A 440 -6.49 14.47 20.31
N LEU A 441 -5.29 13.88 20.35
CA LEU A 441 -4.34 14.12 21.44
C LEU A 441 -3.96 15.60 21.54
N LEU A 442 -3.55 16.22 20.42
CA LEU A 442 -3.14 17.62 20.42
C LEU A 442 -4.30 18.57 20.74
N GLU A 443 -5.52 18.26 20.30
CA GLU A 443 -6.75 18.96 20.67
C GLU A 443 -7.03 18.87 22.16
N LYS A 444 -6.81 17.70 22.79
CA LYS A 444 -6.97 17.55 24.24
C LYS A 444 -5.92 18.35 25.01
N VAL A 445 -4.67 18.39 24.54
CA VAL A 445 -3.63 19.27 25.08
C VAL A 445 -4.03 20.75 24.92
N ARG A 446 -4.65 21.13 23.78
CA ARG A 446 -5.19 22.48 23.57
C ARG A 446 -6.27 22.83 24.58
N ALA A 447 -7.21 21.91 24.81
CA ALA A 447 -8.36 22.12 25.68
C ALA A 447 -7.90 22.35 27.13
N GLN A 448 -6.81 21.70 27.54
CA GLN A 448 -6.21 21.85 28.87
C GLN A 448 -5.08 22.90 28.91
N ALA A 449 -4.97 23.76 27.88
CA ALA A 449 -3.89 24.74 27.77
C ALA A 449 -3.74 25.63 29.01
N ASP A 450 -4.85 26.09 29.59
CA ASP A 450 -4.83 26.93 30.79
C ASP A 450 -4.30 26.19 32.02
N ASP A 451 -4.73 24.95 32.24
CA ASP A 451 -4.28 24.11 33.35
C ASP A 451 -2.81 23.72 33.22
N ILE A 452 -2.36 23.47 31.99
CA ILE A 452 -0.97 23.20 31.64
C ILE A 452 -0.10 24.45 31.84
N GLY A 453 -0.66 25.65 31.66
CA GLY A 453 0.05 26.93 31.75
C GLY A 453 0.59 27.43 30.40
N LEU A 454 -0.03 27.02 29.30
CA LEU A 454 0.20 27.53 27.96
C LEU A 454 -0.47 28.91 27.77
N PRO A 455 0.06 29.79 26.91
CA PRO A 455 -0.57 31.07 26.58
C PRO A 455 -1.92 30.87 25.86
N LEU A 456 -2.80 31.88 25.95
CA LEU A 456 -4.15 31.86 25.35
C LEU A 456 -4.10 31.62 23.83
N MET A 457 -4.60 30.45 23.43
CA MET A 457 -4.40 29.85 22.10
C MET A 457 -5.13 30.56 20.94
N LEU A 458 -6.22 31.29 21.20
CA LEU A 458 -7.05 31.93 20.18
C LEU A 458 -6.32 33.04 19.38
N TYR A 459 -5.17 33.51 19.87
CA TYR A 459 -4.39 34.58 19.22
C TYR A 459 -3.08 34.11 18.57
N VAL A 460 -2.69 32.85 18.71
CA VAL A 460 -1.33 32.39 18.35
C VAL A 460 -1.29 31.59 17.05
N THR A 461 -2.24 30.67 16.82
CA THR A 461 -2.25 29.81 15.62
C THR A 461 -3.56 29.04 15.43
N THR A 462 -3.89 28.77 14.17
CA THR A 462 -4.99 27.89 13.74
C THR A 462 -4.55 26.44 13.57
N ASP A 463 -3.25 26.17 13.48
CA ASP A 463 -2.69 24.84 13.24
C ASP A 463 -2.48 24.08 14.57
N ILE A 464 -3.14 22.94 14.72
CA ILE A 464 -3.09 22.13 15.94
C ILE A 464 -1.67 21.60 16.24
N ALA A 465 -0.84 21.44 15.22
CA ALA A 465 0.54 21.00 15.35
C ALA A 465 1.42 21.98 16.15
N ASP A 466 1.06 23.26 16.19
CA ASP A 466 1.84 24.29 16.89
C ASP A 466 1.79 24.17 18.41
N ILE A 467 0.84 23.38 18.94
CA ILE A 467 0.70 23.11 20.37
C ILE A 467 1.95 22.42 20.91
N ALA A 468 2.47 21.43 20.19
CA ALA A 468 3.71 20.76 20.57
C ALA A 468 4.88 21.76 20.61
N GLY A 469 4.92 22.69 19.65
CA GLY A 469 5.91 23.76 19.62
C GLY A 469 5.87 24.66 20.84
N LEU A 470 4.67 25.06 21.28
CA LEU A 470 4.46 25.86 22.48
C LEU A 470 4.88 25.12 23.74
N VAL A 471 4.53 23.83 23.86
CA VAL A 471 4.97 22.98 24.98
C VAL A 471 6.50 22.96 25.03
N PHE A 472 7.16 22.67 23.91
CA PHE A 472 8.63 22.62 23.88
C PHE A 472 9.27 23.98 24.13
N ALA A 473 8.72 25.08 23.61
CA ALA A 473 9.25 26.42 23.82
C ALA A 473 9.25 26.83 25.30
N ILE A 474 8.15 26.55 26.01
CA ILE A 474 8.01 26.87 27.43
C ILE A 474 8.87 25.94 28.28
N ALA A 475 8.88 24.63 27.97
CA ALA A 475 9.74 23.65 28.65
C ALA A 475 11.23 24.00 28.50
N ALA A 476 11.63 24.51 27.32
CA ALA A 476 12.99 24.96 27.05
C ALA A 476 13.32 26.36 27.60
N LYS A 477 12.36 27.06 28.23
CA LYS A 477 12.48 28.46 28.71
C LYS A 477 12.77 29.48 27.60
N GLU A 478 12.45 29.14 26.36
CA GLU A 478 12.52 30.04 25.20
C GLU A 478 11.28 30.95 25.12
N MET A 479 10.22 30.60 25.87
CA MET A 479 8.99 31.40 26.02
C MET A 479 8.54 31.39 27.49
N ALA A 480 7.96 32.51 27.95
CA ALA A 480 7.41 32.61 29.30
C ALA A 480 6.10 31.82 29.43
N SER A 481 5.96 31.04 30.51
CA SER A 481 4.67 30.44 30.90
C SER A 481 3.75 31.52 31.46
N LYS A 482 2.43 31.36 31.26
CA LYS A 482 1.39 32.17 31.90
C LYS A 482 1.46 32.15 33.43
N SER A 483 1.97 31.06 34.01
CA SER A 483 2.11 30.86 35.46
C SER A 483 3.47 31.28 36.05
N GLY A 484 4.44 31.65 35.20
CA GLY A 484 5.82 31.91 35.61
C GLY A 484 6.63 30.66 35.99
N GLN A 485 6.01 29.47 36.10
CA GLN A 485 6.68 28.21 36.38
C GLN A 485 6.79 27.36 35.12
N SER A 486 8.02 27.08 34.69
CA SER A 486 8.33 26.11 33.60
C SER A 486 8.55 24.68 34.14
N GLN A 487 8.78 24.53 35.44
CA GLN A 487 8.96 23.23 36.10
C GLN A 487 7.62 22.48 36.15
N GLY A 488 7.62 21.22 35.74
CA GLY A 488 6.45 20.33 35.78
C GLY A 488 5.53 20.40 34.56
N LEU A 489 5.81 21.23 33.55
CA LEU A 489 5.00 21.35 32.32
C LEU A 489 4.82 19.98 31.62
N LEU A 490 5.92 19.27 31.37
CA LEU A 490 5.87 17.94 30.76
C LEU A 490 5.14 16.91 31.62
N GLY A 491 5.10 17.07 32.95
CA GLY A 491 4.31 16.19 33.82
C GLY A 491 2.81 16.39 33.67
N LYS A 492 2.37 17.64 33.50
CA LYS A 492 0.97 17.92 33.16
C LYS A 492 0.61 17.38 31.79
N VAL A 493 1.49 17.56 30.80
CA VAL A 493 1.30 16.97 29.46
C VAL A 493 1.28 15.44 29.51
N ALA A 494 2.13 14.81 30.31
CA ALA A 494 2.14 13.36 30.51
C ALA A 494 0.81 12.85 31.07
N MET A 495 0.18 13.58 31.99
CA MET A 495 -1.16 13.28 32.48
C MET A 495 -2.20 13.31 31.36
N VAL A 496 -2.15 14.33 30.50
CA VAL A 496 -3.08 14.43 29.35
C VAL A 496 -2.90 13.27 28.38
N ILE A 497 -1.66 12.93 28.03
CA ILE A 497 -1.36 11.79 27.15
C ILE A 497 -1.86 10.51 27.79
N ARG A 498 -1.59 10.29 29.09
CA ARG A 498 -2.07 9.11 29.81
C ARG A 498 -3.59 8.98 29.78
N GLU A 499 -4.31 10.05 30.11
CA GLU A 499 -5.78 10.05 30.06
C GLU A 499 -6.32 9.82 28.65
N TYR A 500 -5.66 10.38 27.65
CA TYR A 500 -6.05 10.20 26.25
C TYR A 500 -5.84 8.75 25.80
N VAL A 501 -4.64 8.21 26.00
CA VAL A 501 -4.29 6.84 25.59
C VAL A 501 -5.15 5.82 26.32
N ILE A 502 -5.43 5.98 27.62
CA ILE A 502 -6.34 5.07 28.34
C ILE A 502 -7.75 5.12 27.75
N ALA A 503 -8.27 6.33 27.47
CA ALA A 503 -9.62 6.48 26.93
C ALA A 503 -9.74 5.85 25.53
N GLU A 504 -8.77 6.08 24.63
CA GLU A 504 -8.81 5.53 23.28
C GLU A 504 -8.57 4.00 23.27
N LEU A 505 -7.63 3.49 24.09
CA LEU A 505 -7.36 2.04 24.20
C LEU A 505 -8.51 1.25 24.83
N ASP A 506 -9.39 1.88 25.62
CA ASP A 506 -10.59 1.24 26.15
C ASP A 506 -11.77 1.26 25.17
N VAL A 507 -11.80 2.21 24.21
CA VAL A 507 -12.83 2.26 23.15
C VAL A 507 -12.63 1.12 22.13
N ASP A 508 -11.38 0.76 21.81
CA ASP A 508 -11.06 -0.34 20.88
C ASP A 508 -11.32 -1.75 21.44
N LYS A 509 -11.62 -1.90 22.73
CA LYS A 509 -12.10 -3.18 23.29
C LYS A 509 -13.58 -3.45 22.97
N CYS A 510 -14.29 -2.50 22.35
CA CYS A 510 -15.74 -2.58 22.18
C CYS A 510 -16.22 -2.74 20.72
N ALA A 511 -15.33 -3.03 19.76
CA ALA A 511 -15.72 -3.33 18.39
C ALA A 511 -15.07 -4.63 17.88
N THR A 512 -15.72 -5.76 18.17
CA THR A 512 -15.55 -7.03 17.45
C THR A 512 -16.46 -7.10 16.24
#